data_AF-A0A3D4MDA9-F1
#
_entry.id   AF-A0A3D4MDA9-F1
#
_cell.length_a   1.000
_cell.length_b   1.000
_cell.length_c   1.000
_cell.angle_alpha   90.00
_cell.angle_beta   90.00
_cell.angle_gamma   90.00
#
_symmetry.space_group_name_H-M   'P 1'
#
loop_
_entity.id
_entity.type
_entity.pdbx_description
1 polymer ?
#
loop_
_entity_poly.entity_id
_entity_poly.type
_entity_poly.pdbx_seq_one_letter_code
_entity_poly.pdbx_strand_id
1 'polypeptide(L)' 'MQQSYAIIEHEYDVVVVGAGGAGLRATFGMAEKGLKTACITKVFPTRSHTVAAQGGISAALGNNGEDDWRWHMYDTVKGS' A
#
# COMPACT_ATOMS: atom_id res chain seq x y z
N MET A 1 14.95 4.09 -38.29
CA MET A 1 14.78 2.91 -37.43
C MET A 1 13.29 2.65 -37.27
N GLN A 2 12.82 1.47 -37.66
CA GLN A 2 11.40 1.10 -37.55
C GLN A 2 11.15 0.54 -36.15
N GLN A 3 10.13 1.05 -35.47
CA GLN A 3 9.87 0.75 -34.06
C GLN A 3 9.25 -0.66 -33.93
N SER A 4 9.90 -1.55 -33.19
CA SER A 4 9.50 -2.98 -33.09
C SER A 4 8.17 -3.23 -32.37
N TYR A 5 7.69 -2.26 -31.58
CA TYR A 5 6.45 -2.36 -30.82
C TYR A 5 5.71 -1.02 -30.80
N ALA A 6 4.38 -1.08 -30.86
CA ALA A 6 3.53 0.07 -30.59
C ALA A 6 3.64 0.45 -29.10
N ILE A 7 3.88 1.72 -28.81
CA ILE A 7 3.88 2.27 -27.45
C ILE A 7 2.54 2.96 -27.21
N ILE A 8 1.92 2.67 -26.08
CA ILE A 8 0.69 3.33 -25.62
C ILE A 8 1.07 4.26 -24.47
N GLU A 9 0.77 5.54 -24.63
CA GLU A 9 1.07 6.57 -23.64
C GLU A 9 -0.18 6.93 -22.83
N HIS A 10 0.01 7.11 -21.53
CA HIS A 10 -1.04 7.52 -20.60
C HIS A 10 -0.48 8.55 -19.63
N GLU A 11 -1.29 9.55 -19.29
CA GLU A 11 -0.93 10.60 -18.34
C GLU A 11 -1.87 10.61 -17.13
N TYR A 12 -1.28 10.63 -15.94
CA TYR A 12 -1.93 10.57 -14.62
C TYR A 12 -1.12 11.43 -13.64
N ASP A 13 -1.78 11.98 -12.62
CA ASP A 13 -1.10 12.73 -11.55
C ASP A 13 -0.25 11.79 -10.68
N VAL A 14 -0.75 10.57 -10.46
CA VAL A 14 -0.08 9.55 -9.65
C VAL A 14 -0.19 8.17 -10.30
N VAL A 15 0.92 7.42 -10.30
CA VAL A 15 0.95 6.01 -10.70
C VAL A 15 1.42 5.17 -9.52
N VAL A 16 0.60 4.22 -9.09
CA VAL A 16 0.91 3.25 -8.04
C VAL A 16 1.16 1.89 -8.68
N VAL A 17 2.35 1.33 -8.44
CA VAL A 17 2.74 0.00 -8.95
C VAL A 17 2.65 -1.03 -7.82
N GLY A 18 1.66 -1.90 -7.92
CA GLY A 18 1.31 -2.94 -6.95
C GLY A 18 -0.06 -2.69 -6.32
N ALA A 19 -0.90 -3.73 -6.25
CA ALA A 19 -2.24 -3.66 -5.64
C ALA A 19 -2.38 -4.54 -4.38
N GLY A 20 -1.32 -4.62 -3.57
CA GLY A 20 -1.37 -5.15 -2.20
C GLY A 20 -1.94 -4.12 -1.22
N GLY A 21 -1.88 -4.41 0.09
CA GLY A 21 -2.46 -3.53 1.11
C GLY A 21 -1.97 -2.08 1.03
N ALA A 22 -0.66 -1.88 0.92
CA ALA A 22 -0.06 -0.54 0.78
C ALA A 22 -0.49 0.16 -0.52
N GLY A 23 -0.44 -0.54 -1.65
CA GLY A 23 -0.75 0.04 -2.96
C GLY A 23 -2.22 0.43 -3.11
N LEU A 24 -3.15 -0.40 -2.62
CA LEU A 24 -4.57 -0.05 -2.59
C LEU A 24 -4.85 1.13 -1.66
N ARG A 25 -4.25 1.18 -0.47
CA ARG A 25 -4.44 2.31 0.46
C ARG A 25 -3.91 3.62 -0.12
N ALA A 26 -2.76 3.59 -0.78
CA ALA A 26 -2.18 4.74 -1.47
C ALA A 26 -3.04 5.19 -2.66
N THR A 27 -3.43 4.26 -3.54
CA THR A 27 -4.28 4.55 -4.72
C THR A 27 -5.57 5.22 -4.31
N PHE A 28 -6.29 4.63 -3.34
CA PHE A 28 -7.54 5.18 -2.84
C PHE A 28 -7.34 6.56 -2.20
N GLY A 29 -6.32 6.72 -1.37
CA GLY A 29 -6.05 8.00 -0.71
C GLY A 29 -5.68 9.13 -1.67
N MET A 30 -5.06 8.84 -2.82
CA MET A 30 -4.79 9.85 -3.85
C MET A 30 -6.04 10.18 -4.67
N ALA A 31 -6.82 9.15 -5.04
CA ALA A 31 -8.10 9.35 -5.71
C ALA A 31 -9.10 10.16 -4.86
N GLU A 32 -9.15 9.91 -3.55
CA GLU A 32 -9.98 10.66 -2.59
C GLU A 32 -9.60 12.15 -2.51
N LYS A 33 -8.33 12.47 -2.76
CA LYS A 33 -7.84 13.87 -2.87
C LYS A 33 -8.13 14.51 -4.23
N GLY A 34 -8.83 13.82 -5.13
CA GLY A 34 -9.18 14.30 -6.47
C GLY A 34 -8.07 14.12 -7.51
N LEU A 35 -6.98 13.41 -7.19
CA LEU A 35 -5.88 13.17 -8.13
C LEU A 35 -6.24 12.02 -9.08
N LYS A 36 -6.03 12.24 -10.38
CA LYS A 36 -6.17 11.21 -11.41
C LYS A 36 -5.09 10.16 -11.17
N THR A 37 -5.48 9.03 -10.58
CA THR A 37 -4.55 8.02 -10.08
C THR A 37 -4.70 6.69 -10.84
N ALA A 38 -3.60 6.14 -11.34
CA ALA A 38 -3.55 4.79 -11.93
C ALA A 38 -2.99 3.77 -10.94
N CYS A 39 -3.62 2.60 -10.83
CA CYS A 39 -3.12 1.45 -10.09
C CYS A 39 -2.78 0.33 -11.06
N ILE A 40 -1.50 -0.05 -11.12
CA ILE A 40 -0.99 -1.09 -12.01
C ILE A 40 -0.61 -2.31 -11.17
N THR A 41 -1.14 -3.48 -11.52
CA THR A 41 -0.80 -4.72 -10.81
C THR A 41 -0.69 -5.90 -11.76
N LYS A 42 0.28 -6.78 -11.51
CA LYS A 42 0.51 -8.00 -12.30
C LYS A 42 -0.43 -9.16 -11.96
N VAL A 43 -1.16 -9.05 -10.85
CA VAL A 43 -2.17 -10.01 -10.40
C VAL A 43 -3.44 -9.29 -9.99
N PHE A 44 -4.57 -9.98 -10.01
CA PHE A 44 -5.81 -9.45 -9.43
C PHE A 44 -5.57 -9.02 -7.97
N PRO A 45 -6.04 -7.84 -7.50
CA PRO A 45 -5.60 -7.24 -6.25
C PRO A 45 -5.63 -8.15 -5.02
N THR A 46 -6.70 -8.94 -4.84
CA THR A 46 -6.86 -9.87 -3.71
C THR A 46 -5.99 -11.13 -3.81
N ARG A 47 -5.18 -11.26 -4.86
CA ARG A 47 -4.13 -12.30 -5.01
C ARG A 47 -2.73 -11.77 -4.67
N SER A 48 -2.61 -10.52 -4.22
CA SER A 48 -1.35 -9.98 -3.68
C SER A 48 -0.98 -10.70 -2.37
N HIS A 49 0.32 -10.80 -2.05
CA HIS A 49 0.79 -11.55 -0.87
C HIS A 49 0.26 -11.02 0.47
N THR A 50 -0.25 -9.78 0.53
CA THR A 50 -1.00 -9.26 1.69
C THR A 50 -2.15 -10.20 2.09
N VAL A 51 -2.77 -10.92 1.15
CA VAL A 51 -3.85 -11.89 1.43
C VAL A 51 -3.42 -13.05 2.33
N ALA A 52 -2.13 -13.35 2.39
CA ALA A 52 -1.58 -14.46 3.17
C ALA A 52 -1.20 -14.08 4.61
N ALA A 53 -1.38 -12.81 5.03
CA ALA A 53 -1.07 -12.38 6.39
C ALA A 53 -2.04 -13.03 7.41
N GLN A 54 -1.52 -13.43 8.58
CA GLN A 54 -2.28 -14.20 9.58
C GLN A 54 -2.33 -13.55 10.97
N GLY A 55 -1.20 -13.04 11.47
CA GLY A 55 -1.10 -12.62 12.89
C GLY A 55 -1.99 -11.44 13.27
N GLY A 56 -1.92 -10.34 12.51
CA GLY A 56 -2.70 -9.13 12.78
C GLY A 56 -1.95 -7.85 12.40
N ILE A 57 -2.45 -6.72 12.91
CA ILE A 57 -1.81 -5.40 12.82
C ILE A 57 -1.60 -4.87 14.24
N SER A 58 -0.35 -4.53 14.57
CA SER A 58 -0.02 -3.96 15.89
C SER A 58 -0.46 -2.50 15.95
N ALA A 59 -1.18 -2.14 17.00
CA ALA A 59 -1.57 -0.77 17.30
C ALA A 59 -1.79 -0.60 18.81
N ALA A 60 -1.28 0.49 19.38
CA ALA A 60 -1.42 0.79 20.80
C ALA A 60 -2.82 1.35 21.13
N LEU A 61 -3.83 0.49 21.05
CA LEU A 61 -5.26 0.87 21.21
C LEU A 61 -5.74 0.79 22.66
N GLY A 62 -5.02 0.10 23.54
CA GLY A 62 -5.40 -0.04 24.95
C GLY A 62 -6.61 -0.95 25.22
N ASN A 63 -7.05 -1.76 24.24
CA ASN A 63 -8.26 -2.58 24.36
C ASN A 63 -8.13 -3.74 25.37
N ASN A 64 -6.90 -4.22 25.61
CA ASN A 64 -6.62 -5.38 26.47
C ASN A 64 -5.78 -5.01 27.71
N GLY A 65 -5.60 -3.71 27.98
CA GLY A 65 -4.74 -3.19 29.05
C GLY A 65 -4.27 -1.77 28.73
N GLU A 66 -3.67 -1.09 29.71
CA GLU A 66 -3.03 0.20 29.47
C GLU A 66 -1.94 0.06 28.40
N ASP A 67 -1.88 1.02 27.47
CA ASP A 67 -0.96 0.99 26.34
C ASP A 67 -0.56 2.41 25.93
N ASP A 68 0.60 2.55 25.28
CA ASP A 68 1.13 3.81 24.80
C ASP A 68 1.90 3.64 23.49
N TRP A 69 1.61 4.47 22.50
CA TRP A 69 2.29 4.43 21.20
C TRP A 69 3.81 4.63 21.33
N ARG A 70 4.28 5.31 22.38
CA ARG A 70 5.71 5.49 22.69
C ARG A 70 6.37 4.18 23.11
N TRP A 71 5.65 3.30 23.79
CA TRP A 71 6.14 1.95 24.13
C TRP A 71 6.27 1.12 22.86
N HIS A 72 5.25 1.14 22.00
CA HIS A 72 5.30 0.48 20.69
C HIS A 72 6.43 1.03 19.78
N MET A 73 6.65 2.34 19.78
CA MET A 73 7.79 2.97 19.10
C MET A 73 9.12 2.47 19.67
N TYR A 74 9.27 2.45 21.00
CA TYR A 74 10.47 1.93 21.66
C TYR A 74 10.75 0.47 21.28
N ASP A 75 9.74 -0.39 21.32
CA ASP A 75 9.87 -1.80 20.93
C ASP A 75 10.25 -1.97 19.47
N THR A 76 9.72 -1.11 18.57
CA THR A 76 10.09 -1.10 17.15
C THR A 76 11.55 -0.71 16.95
N VAL A 77 12.02 0.36 17.63
CA VAL A 77 13.41 0.84 17.54
C VAL A 77 14.39 -0.18 18.13
N LYS A 78 14.01 -0.87 19.20
CA LYS A 78 14.83 -1.91 19.83
C LYS A 78 14.91 -3.19 18.98
N GLY A 79 13.84 -3.51 18.25
CA GLY A 79 13.73 -4.73 17.44
C GLY A 79 14.40 -4.67 16.07
N SER A 80 14.66 -3.47 15.54
CA SER A 80 15.38 -3.21 14.28
C SER A 80 16.89 -3.30 14.43
#